data_AF-A0A7S0ANQ7-F1
#
_entry.id   AF-A0A7S0ANQ7-F1
#
_cell.length_a   1.000
_cell.length_b   1.000
_cell.length_c   1.000
_cell.angle_alpha   90.00
_cell.angle_beta   90.00
_cell.angle_gamma   90.00
#
_symmetry.space_group_name_H-M   'P 1'
#
loop_
_entity.id
_entity.type
_entity.pdbx_description
1 polymer ?
#
loop_
_entity_poly.entity_id
_entity_poly.type
_entity_poly.pdbx_seq_one_letter_code
_entity_poly.pdbx_strand_id
1 'polypeptide(L)'
;IDVKGSKRDKARKGKNKPKEDMIEKLWHPSFNPKVGDTVEARYNGKHNEWYKGRITKITKKGLYNVKYDDDDTDVGLERISIRRYVPLKKGEIVRSKVIDKNGKDLWVLSAITKVNDDGTVNVKHFDGEKLESIPAGIFVQRFDWRYQKGSRVKAKWKDHGWFKALVAKVNSDGTYDVDFDDGDFRSSADKSDIKFTWI
;
A
#
# COMPACT_ATOMS: atom_id res chain seq x y z
N ILE A 1 26.80 18.81 -35.57
CA ILE A 1 27.98 18.00 -35.18
C ILE A 1 27.74 17.54 -33.75
N ASP A 2 27.70 16.21 -33.61
CA ASP A 2 27.37 15.37 -32.46
C ASP A 2 27.57 15.93 -31.04
N VAL A 3 26.52 15.82 -30.21
CA VAL A 3 26.63 15.65 -28.76
C VAL A 3 26.48 14.16 -28.47
N LYS A 4 27.63 13.49 -28.34
CA LYS A 4 27.71 12.06 -28.01
C LYS A 4 27.20 11.79 -26.59
N GLY A 5 26.17 10.95 -26.50
CA GLY A 5 26.14 9.84 -25.54
C GLY A 5 25.76 10.15 -24.09
N SER A 6 24.52 10.56 -23.84
CA SER A 6 23.88 10.27 -22.55
C SER A 6 23.75 8.76 -22.42
N LYS A 7 24.64 8.15 -21.63
CA LYS A 7 24.55 6.74 -21.25
C LYS A 7 23.22 6.56 -20.53
N ARG A 8 22.26 5.94 -21.24
CA ARG A 8 21.06 5.34 -20.65
C ARG A 8 21.49 4.52 -19.45
N ASP A 9 21.22 5.05 -18.26
CA ASP A 9 21.30 4.29 -17.03
C ASP A 9 20.43 3.06 -17.22
N LYS A 10 21.10 1.90 -17.32
CA LYS A 10 20.46 0.60 -17.28
C LYS A 10 19.80 0.53 -15.91
N ALA A 11 18.52 0.90 -15.87
CA ALA A 11 17.64 0.74 -14.72
C ALA A 11 17.91 -0.64 -14.12
N ARG A 12 18.41 -0.66 -12.88
CA ARG A 12 18.66 -1.86 -12.09
C ARG A 12 17.35 -2.64 -11.99
N LYS A 13 17.12 -3.57 -12.93
CA LYS A 13 16.03 -4.55 -12.91
C LYS A 13 16.10 -5.28 -11.56
N GLY A 14 15.07 -5.11 -10.74
CA GLY A 14 14.74 -6.06 -9.67
C GLY A 14 14.94 -5.64 -8.20
N LYS A 15 15.55 -4.50 -7.86
CA LYS A 15 15.85 -4.18 -6.44
C LYS A 15 14.82 -3.33 -5.68
N ASN A 16 13.83 -2.76 -6.36
CA ASN A 16 12.89 -1.81 -5.75
C ASN A 16 11.44 -2.30 -5.68
N LYS A 17 11.17 -3.57 -6.05
CA LYS A 17 9.87 -4.18 -5.73
C LYS A 17 9.87 -4.55 -4.25
N PRO A 18 8.79 -4.25 -3.51
CA PRO A 18 8.59 -4.83 -2.20
C PRO A 18 8.61 -6.34 -2.33
N LYS A 19 9.18 -6.98 -1.33
CA LYS A 19 9.11 -8.41 -1.20
C LYS A 19 7.64 -8.80 -0.99
N GLU A 20 7.19 -9.86 -1.67
CA GLU A 20 5.81 -10.40 -1.59
C GLU A 20 5.37 -10.62 -0.13
N ASP A 21 6.33 -10.95 0.75
CA ASP A 21 6.11 -11.18 2.19
C ASP A 21 5.54 -9.97 2.95
N MET A 22 5.79 -8.74 2.48
CA MET A 22 5.26 -7.53 3.13
C MET A 22 3.75 -7.39 2.91
N ILE A 23 3.24 -7.84 1.75
CA ILE A 23 1.80 -7.79 1.45
C ILE A 23 1.07 -8.72 2.41
N GLU A 24 1.55 -9.96 2.58
CA GLU A 24 0.96 -10.94 3.50
C GLU A 24 1.01 -10.47 4.97
N LYS A 25 2.08 -9.77 5.36
CA LYS A 25 2.23 -9.25 6.74
C LYS A 25 1.26 -8.12 7.06
N LEU A 26 1.02 -7.21 6.11
CA LEU A 26 0.10 -6.10 6.28
C LEU A 26 -1.35 -6.55 6.09
N TRP A 27 -1.59 -7.34 5.05
CA TRP A 27 -2.89 -7.78 4.61
C TRP A 27 -2.97 -9.30 4.57
N HIS A 28 -3.69 -9.86 5.54
CA HIS A 28 -4.02 -11.28 5.56
C HIS A 28 -5.55 -11.45 5.69
N PRO A 29 -6.20 -12.31 4.89
CA PRO A 29 -7.65 -12.55 4.97
C PRO A 29 -8.11 -12.99 6.37
N SER A 30 -7.28 -13.74 7.08
CA SER A 30 -7.58 -14.17 8.46
C SER A 30 -7.27 -13.12 9.54
N PHE A 31 -6.70 -11.96 9.18
CA PHE A 31 -6.50 -10.89 10.15
C PHE A 31 -7.85 -10.38 10.63
N ASN A 32 -8.14 -10.59 11.91
CA ASN A 32 -9.41 -10.20 12.53
C ASN A 32 -9.15 -9.11 13.60
N PRO A 33 -9.12 -7.83 13.20
CA PRO A 33 -8.78 -6.74 14.10
C PRO A 33 -9.88 -6.48 15.14
N LYS A 34 -9.48 -6.11 16.36
CA LYS A 34 -10.34 -5.90 17.53
C LYS A 34 -10.27 -4.45 18.01
N VAL A 35 -11.26 -4.05 18.82
CA VAL A 35 -11.20 -2.77 19.54
C VAL A 35 -9.93 -2.74 20.39
N GLY A 36 -9.20 -1.62 20.32
CA GLY A 36 -7.92 -1.43 20.98
C GLY A 36 -6.71 -1.79 20.12
N ASP A 37 -6.85 -2.55 19.04
CA ASP A 37 -5.72 -2.90 18.18
C ASP A 37 -5.13 -1.67 17.47
N THR A 38 -3.80 -1.60 17.43
CA THR A 38 -3.08 -0.68 16.55
C THR A 38 -3.10 -1.24 15.13
N VAL A 39 -3.55 -0.41 14.18
CA VAL A 39 -3.72 -0.76 12.77
C VAL A 39 -3.16 0.35 11.89
N GLU A 40 -3.07 0.07 10.60
CA GLU A 40 -3.05 1.13 9.59
C GLU A 40 -4.42 1.16 8.93
N ALA A 41 -5.02 2.34 8.79
CA ALA A 41 -6.32 2.52 8.17
C ALA A 41 -6.27 3.48 6.98
N ARG A 42 -7.10 3.18 5.97
CA ARG A 42 -7.21 3.95 4.74
C ARG A 42 -8.04 5.19 5.01
N TYR A 43 -7.43 6.38 4.97
CA TYR A 43 -8.12 7.63 5.29
C TYR A 43 -9.36 7.85 4.40
N ASN A 44 -10.50 8.16 5.02
CA ASN A 44 -11.82 8.27 4.40
C ASN A 44 -12.25 7.03 3.56
N GLY A 45 -11.57 5.89 3.72
CA GLY A 45 -11.81 4.66 2.97
C GLY A 45 -11.58 4.73 1.45
N LYS A 46 -11.13 5.88 0.90
CA LYS A 46 -11.08 6.14 -0.54
C LYS A 46 -9.68 6.49 -1.06
N HIS A 47 -8.79 7.02 -0.24
CA HIS A 47 -7.46 7.45 -0.68
C HIS A 47 -6.42 6.34 -0.63
N ASN A 48 -5.37 6.35 -1.45
CA ASN A 48 -4.30 5.33 -1.38
C ASN A 48 -3.32 5.59 -0.23
N GLU A 49 -3.81 6.17 0.85
CA GLU A 49 -3.06 6.69 2.00
C GLU A 49 -3.48 5.90 3.23
N TRP A 50 -2.49 5.40 3.97
CA TRP A 50 -2.68 4.53 5.11
C TRP A 50 -1.99 5.12 6.31
N TYR A 51 -2.76 5.42 7.35
CA TYR A 51 -2.26 6.08 8.54
C TYR A 51 -2.36 5.17 9.74
N LYS A 52 -1.37 5.26 10.62
CA LYS A 52 -1.37 4.52 11.87
C LYS A 52 -2.47 5.06 12.77
N GLY A 53 -3.19 4.16 13.40
CA GLY A 53 -4.23 4.51 14.35
C GLY A 53 -4.63 3.33 15.22
N ARG A 54 -5.67 3.55 16.03
CA ARG A 54 -6.25 2.56 16.93
C ARG A 54 -7.72 2.38 16.63
N ILE A 55 -8.18 1.13 16.61
CA ILE A 55 -9.61 0.84 16.50
C ILE A 55 -10.30 1.24 17.79
N THR A 56 -11.23 2.18 17.71
CA THR A 56 -12.00 2.68 18.86
C THR A 56 -13.35 1.99 18.98
N LYS A 57 -13.91 1.49 17.87
CA LYS A 57 -15.20 0.80 17.86
C LYS A 57 -15.32 -0.13 16.66
N ILE A 58 -16.00 -1.26 16.86
CA ILE A 58 -16.51 -2.11 15.78
C ILE A 58 -18.04 -2.09 15.90
N THR A 59 -18.71 -1.65 14.84
CA THR A 59 -20.17 -1.55 14.81
C THR A 59 -20.81 -2.93 14.68
N LYS A 60 -22.10 -3.04 15.00
CA LYS A 60 -22.87 -4.28 14.79
C LYS A 60 -22.88 -4.75 13.32
N LYS A 61 -22.63 -3.83 12.37
CA LYS A 61 -22.51 -4.11 10.92
C LYS A 61 -21.10 -4.53 10.49
N GLY A 62 -20.14 -4.67 11.43
CA GLY A 62 -18.76 -5.02 11.12
C GLY A 62 -17.90 -3.87 10.57
N LEU A 63 -18.39 -2.62 10.64
CA LEU A 63 -17.60 -1.43 10.26
C LEU A 63 -16.72 -0.95 11.42
N TYR A 64 -15.59 -0.34 11.10
CA TYR A 64 -14.53 0.04 12.03
C TYR A 64 -14.46 1.56 12.20
N ASN A 65 -14.39 2.03 13.44
CA ASN A 65 -13.99 3.39 13.75
C ASN A 65 -12.53 3.40 14.19
N VAL A 66 -11.76 4.36 13.68
CA VAL A 66 -10.33 4.48 13.93
C VAL A 66 -10.02 5.89 14.42
N LYS A 67 -9.23 6.00 15.48
CA LYS A 67 -8.57 7.24 15.89
C LYS A 67 -7.11 7.17 15.45
N TYR A 68 -6.68 8.13 14.65
CA TYR A 68 -5.33 8.23 14.12
C TYR A 68 -4.36 8.85 15.14
N ASP A 69 -3.06 8.71 14.89
CA ASP A 69 -2.01 9.24 15.77
C ASP A 69 -1.94 10.78 15.77
N ASP A 70 -2.59 11.46 14.82
CA ASP A 70 -2.74 12.92 14.72
C ASP A 70 -4.07 13.44 15.30
N ASP A 71 -4.74 12.62 16.11
CA ASP A 71 -6.04 12.87 16.75
C ASP A 71 -7.26 12.91 15.83
N ASP A 72 -7.08 12.82 14.50
CA ASP A 72 -8.21 12.68 13.56
C ASP A 72 -8.92 11.34 13.73
N THR A 73 -10.18 11.28 13.28
CA THR A 73 -10.99 10.06 13.37
C THR A 73 -11.73 9.77 12.08
N ASP A 74 -11.76 8.47 11.73
CA ASP A 74 -12.64 7.93 10.72
C ASP A 74 -13.69 7.03 11.38
N VAL A 75 -14.93 7.08 10.88
CA VAL A 75 -16.04 6.25 11.36
C VAL A 75 -16.60 5.41 10.22
N GLY A 76 -16.96 4.17 10.53
CA GLY A 76 -17.64 3.30 9.57
C GLY A 76 -16.75 2.79 8.43
N LEU A 77 -15.44 2.68 8.63
CA LEU A 77 -14.52 2.09 7.65
C LEU A 77 -14.85 0.61 7.41
N GLU A 78 -14.82 0.20 6.15
CA GLU A 78 -14.95 -1.20 5.78
C GLU A 78 -13.68 -1.99 6.17
N ARG A 79 -13.81 -3.31 6.32
CA ARG A 79 -12.68 -4.20 6.59
C ARG A 79 -11.54 -4.02 5.58
N ILE A 80 -11.85 -3.70 4.32
CA ILE A 80 -10.86 -3.46 3.25
C ILE A 80 -9.94 -2.27 3.48
N SER A 81 -10.38 -1.35 4.35
CA SER A 81 -9.71 -0.11 4.75
C SER A 81 -8.93 -0.27 6.05
N ILE A 82 -8.82 -1.49 6.60
CA ILE A 82 -8.08 -1.78 7.83
C ILE A 82 -7.03 -2.85 7.55
N ARG A 83 -5.77 -2.58 7.88
CA ARG A 83 -4.69 -3.56 7.74
C ARG A 83 -3.83 -3.62 8.99
N ARG A 84 -3.08 -4.70 9.17
CA ARG A 84 -2.24 -4.91 10.34
C ARG A 84 -1.15 -3.83 10.39
N TYR A 85 -0.99 -3.19 11.54
CA TYR A 85 0.21 -2.40 11.77
C TYR A 85 1.41 -3.32 11.92
N VAL A 86 2.40 -3.15 11.05
CA VAL A 86 3.70 -3.81 11.15
C VAL A 86 4.72 -2.73 11.51
N PRO A 87 5.55 -2.90 12.55
CA PRO A 87 6.62 -1.94 12.84
C PRO A 87 7.53 -1.72 11.62
N LEU A 88 7.85 -0.46 11.34
CA LEU A 88 8.73 -0.08 10.24
C LEU A 88 10.13 -0.67 10.43
N LYS A 89 10.85 -0.91 9.34
CA LYS A 89 12.21 -1.45 9.39
C LYS A 89 13.17 -0.65 8.52
N LYS A 90 14.42 -0.56 8.97
CA LYS A 90 15.52 -0.05 8.14
C LYS A 90 15.60 -0.80 6.82
N GLY A 91 15.77 -0.05 5.73
CA GLY A 91 15.82 -0.54 4.36
C GLY A 91 14.45 -0.70 3.68
N GLU A 92 13.35 -0.52 4.41
CA GLU A 92 12.01 -0.54 3.83
C GLU A 92 11.78 0.65 2.90
N ILE A 93 11.07 0.41 1.79
CA ILE A 93 10.68 1.44 0.83
C ILE A 93 9.26 1.92 1.15
N VAL A 94 9.12 3.21 1.39
CA VAL A 94 7.90 3.89 1.85
C VAL A 94 7.67 5.18 1.06
N ARG A 95 6.58 5.88 1.35
CA ARG A 95 6.42 7.30 1.03
C ARG A 95 6.68 8.13 2.27
N SER A 96 7.49 9.17 2.16
CA SER A 96 7.52 10.27 3.13
C SER A 96 6.72 11.46 2.60
N LYS A 97 6.03 12.17 3.49
CA LYS A 97 5.38 13.44 3.16
C LYS A 97 6.39 14.58 3.25
N VAL A 98 6.44 15.38 2.20
CA VAL A 98 7.10 16.69 2.15
C VAL A 98 6.05 17.75 1.81
N ILE A 99 6.39 19.00 2.06
CA ILE A 99 5.56 20.14 1.67
C ILE A 99 6.20 20.77 0.44
N ASP A 100 5.44 20.92 -0.65
CA ASP A 100 5.92 21.59 -1.85
C ASP A 100 6.06 23.11 -1.63
N LYS A 101 6.65 23.80 -2.61
CA LYS A 101 6.85 25.25 -2.57
C LYS A 101 5.57 26.08 -2.41
N ASN A 102 4.39 25.49 -2.63
CA ASN A 102 3.09 26.14 -2.52
C ASN A 102 2.38 25.78 -1.20
N GLY A 103 3.05 25.06 -0.28
CA GLY A 103 2.45 24.62 0.98
C GLY A 103 1.60 23.35 0.84
N LYS A 104 1.67 22.63 -0.28
CA LYS A 104 0.86 21.44 -0.52
C LYS A 104 1.63 20.17 -0.16
N ASP A 105 0.91 19.21 0.43
CA ASP A 105 1.41 17.86 0.67
C ASP A 105 1.85 17.18 -0.64
N LEU A 106 3.08 16.66 -0.62
CA LEU A 106 3.66 15.83 -1.66
C LEU A 106 4.24 14.56 -1.02
N TRP A 107 3.85 13.40 -1.53
CA TRP A 107 4.37 12.11 -1.06
C TRP A 107 5.49 11.60 -1.96
N VAL A 108 6.70 11.47 -1.41
CA VAL A 108 7.92 11.11 -2.15
C VAL A 108 8.35 9.70 -1.80
N LEU A 109 8.81 8.93 -2.80
CA LEU A 109 9.35 7.59 -2.58
C LEU A 109 10.68 7.67 -1.81
N SER A 110 10.81 6.90 -0.72
CA SER A 110 11.96 6.97 0.17
C SER A 110 12.34 5.61 0.74
N ALA A 111 13.60 5.45 1.10
CA ALA A 111 14.08 4.32 1.90
C ALA A 111 14.24 4.73 3.37
N ILE A 112 13.75 3.93 4.30
CA ILE A 112 14.01 4.11 5.72
C ILE A 112 15.49 3.82 6.00
N THR A 113 16.23 4.82 6.46
CA THR A 113 17.66 4.69 6.80
C THR A 113 17.86 4.33 8.27
N LYS A 114 16.93 4.73 9.14
CA LYS A 114 16.92 4.42 10.57
C LYS A 114 15.49 4.46 11.13
N VAL A 115 15.19 3.58 12.09
CA VAL A 115 14.00 3.68 12.94
C VAL A 115 14.48 4.08 14.33
N ASN A 116 13.89 5.13 14.89
CA ASN A 116 14.24 5.64 16.22
C ASN A 116 13.25 5.09 17.27
N ASP A 117 13.66 5.09 18.53
CA ASP A 117 12.86 4.54 19.64
C ASP A 117 11.70 5.45 20.06
N ASP A 118 11.71 6.72 19.62
CA ASP A 118 10.70 7.74 19.91
C ASP A 118 9.52 7.74 18.91
N GLY A 119 9.46 6.76 18.01
CA GLY A 119 8.43 6.66 16.98
C GLY A 119 8.70 7.53 15.73
N THR A 120 9.87 8.17 15.65
CA THR A 120 10.33 8.84 14.43
C THR A 120 11.19 7.91 13.56
N VAL A 121 11.39 8.29 12.31
CA VAL A 121 12.30 7.60 11.39
C VAL A 121 13.18 8.59 10.63
N ASN A 122 14.30 8.09 10.14
CA ASN A 122 15.12 8.81 9.18
C ASN A 122 14.91 8.16 7.82
N VAL A 123 14.79 8.97 6.77
CA VAL A 123 14.54 8.52 5.40
C VAL A 123 15.51 9.15 4.43
N LYS A 124 15.77 8.45 3.33
CA LYS A 124 16.47 9.00 2.17
C LYS A 124 15.57 8.90 0.94
N HIS A 125 15.27 10.04 0.35
CA HIS A 125 14.56 10.15 -0.92
C HIS A 125 15.43 9.64 -2.07
N PHE A 126 14.78 9.28 -3.18
CA PHE A 126 15.49 8.68 -4.32
C PHE A 126 16.35 9.67 -5.11
N ASP A 127 16.07 10.97 -5.00
CA ASP A 127 16.89 12.07 -5.51
C ASP A 127 18.14 12.34 -4.65
N GLY A 128 18.21 11.75 -3.45
CA GLY A 128 19.34 11.86 -2.54
C GLY A 128 19.07 12.67 -1.27
N GLU A 129 17.97 13.41 -1.20
CA GLU A 129 17.57 14.18 -0.01
C GLU A 129 17.40 13.26 1.20
N LYS A 130 17.75 13.76 2.39
CA LYS A 130 17.60 13.05 3.65
C LYS A 130 16.74 13.85 4.61
N LEU A 131 15.80 13.17 5.24
CA LEU A 131 15.03 13.71 6.36
C LEU A 131 15.33 12.88 7.60
N GLU A 132 15.56 13.55 8.72
CA GLU A 132 15.92 12.92 9.99
C GLU A 132 14.82 13.16 11.01
N SER A 133 14.55 12.15 11.86
CA SER A 133 13.57 12.21 12.95
C SER A 133 12.17 12.69 12.54
N ILE A 134 11.68 12.27 11.37
CA ILE A 134 10.30 12.58 10.96
C ILE A 134 9.29 11.68 11.69
N PRO A 135 8.16 12.22 12.22
CA PRO A 135 7.15 11.41 12.88
C PRO A 135 6.53 10.38 11.94
N ALA A 136 6.77 9.09 12.22
CA ALA A 136 6.43 8.04 11.26
C ALA A 136 4.92 7.86 11.07
N GLY A 137 4.12 8.01 12.12
CA GLY A 137 2.67 7.80 12.07
C GLY A 137 1.93 8.81 11.19
N ILE A 138 2.54 9.97 10.94
CA ILE A 138 1.92 11.11 10.24
C ILE A 138 2.60 11.34 8.89
N PHE A 139 3.93 11.28 8.85
CA PHE A 139 4.72 11.63 7.67
C PHE A 139 5.21 10.43 6.87
N VAL A 140 4.94 9.20 7.29
CA VAL A 140 5.41 8.00 6.59
C VAL A 140 4.28 7.02 6.33
N GLN A 141 4.18 6.58 5.08
CA GLN A 141 3.16 5.64 4.65
C GLN A 141 3.75 4.51 3.82
N ARG A 142 3.25 3.30 4.03
CA ARG A 142 3.46 2.22 3.04
C ARG A 142 2.41 2.32 1.95
N PHE A 143 2.84 2.13 0.71
CA PHE A 143 1.94 1.99 -0.44
C PHE A 143 0.93 0.87 -0.21
N ASP A 144 -0.27 1.03 -0.78
CA ASP A 144 -1.14 -0.11 -0.99
C ASP A 144 -0.62 -0.90 -2.20
N TRP A 145 0.07 -2.01 -1.92
CA TRP A 145 0.63 -2.88 -2.94
C TRP A 145 -0.40 -3.80 -3.59
N ARG A 146 -1.66 -3.77 -3.13
CA ARG A 146 -2.76 -4.51 -3.77
C ARG A 146 -3.05 -3.90 -5.14
N TYR A 147 -3.43 -4.77 -6.07
CA TYR A 147 -4.01 -4.30 -7.32
C TYR A 147 -5.28 -3.51 -7.01
N GLN A 148 -5.39 -2.32 -7.59
CA GLN A 148 -6.58 -1.48 -7.45
C GLN A 148 -7.55 -1.78 -8.58
N LYS A 149 -8.82 -1.40 -8.43
CA LYS A 149 -9.78 -1.42 -9.54
C LYS A 149 -9.17 -0.76 -10.79
N GLY A 150 -9.33 -1.40 -11.95
CA GLY A 150 -8.74 -1.01 -13.23
C GLY A 150 -7.28 -1.43 -13.43
N SER A 151 -6.62 -2.04 -12.44
CA SER A 151 -5.25 -2.54 -12.60
C SER A 151 -5.20 -3.63 -13.67
N ARG A 152 -4.21 -3.53 -14.57
CA ARG A 152 -3.94 -4.55 -15.57
C ARG A 152 -3.17 -5.71 -14.95
N VAL A 153 -3.69 -6.92 -15.09
CA VAL A 153 -3.12 -8.13 -14.48
C VAL A 153 -3.18 -9.32 -15.44
N LYS A 154 -2.51 -10.40 -15.07
CA LYS A 154 -2.89 -11.74 -15.49
C LYS A 154 -3.60 -12.44 -14.35
N ALA A 155 -4.76 -13.03 -14.62
CA ALA A 155 -5.52 -13.84 -13.67
C ALA A 155 -5.53 -15.30 -14.12
N LYS A 156 -5.44 -16.24 -13.18
CA LYS A 156 -5.59 -17.66 -13.48
C LYS A 156 -7.07 -17.97 -13.76
N TRP A 157 -7.38 -18.83 -14.72
CA TRP A 157 -8.73 -19.35 -14.93
C TRP A 157 -8.77 -20.84 -14.63
N LYS A 158 -9.39 -21.21 -13.51
CA LYS A 158 -9.52 -22.60 -13.02
C LYS A 158 -8.19 -23.37 -13.20
N ASP A 159 -8.24 -24.52 -13.87
CA ASP A 159 -7.09 -25.37 -14.17
C ASP A 159 -6.49 -25.14 -15.56
N HIS A 160 -6.91 -24.08 -16.27
CA HIS A 160 -6.41 -23.78 -17.60
C HIS A 160 -5.07 -23.05 -17.53
N GLY A 161 -5.09 -21.75 -17.29
CA GLY A 161 -3.89 -20.92 -17.45
C GLY A 161 -4.09 -19.48 -17.01
N TRP A 162 -3.10 -18.64 -17.34
CA TRP A 162 -3.05 -17.23 -16.96
C TRP A 162 -3.45 -16.34 -18.14
N PHE A 163 -4.55 -15.61 -17.99
CA PHE A 163 -5.13 -14.78 -19.04
C PHE A 163 -5.10 -13.31 -18.64
N LYS A 164 -5.04 -12.42 -19.62
CA LYS A 164 -5.05 -10.97 -19.37
C LYS A 164 -6.42 -10.55 -18.86
N ALA A 165 -6.43 -9.72 -17.84
CA ALA A 165 -7.65 -9.24 -17.20
C ALA A 165 -7.45 -7.83 -16.62
N LEU A 166 -8.57 -7.19 -16.28
CA LEU A 166 -8.63 -5.99 -15.44
C LEU A 166 -9.20 -6.37 -14.08
N VAL A 167 -8.67 -5.77 -13.02
CA VAL A 167 -9.31 -5.88 -11.69
C VAL A 167 -10.61 -5.08 -11.71
N ALA A 168 -11.75 -5.76 -11.66
CA ALA A 168 -13.07 -5.15 -11.59
C ALA A 168 -13.35 -4.59 -10.19
N LYS A 169 -12.94 -5.34 -9.15
CA LYS A 169 -13.14 -5.01 -7.74
C LYS A 169 -12.10 -5.68 -6.85
N VAL A 170 -11.77 -5.02 -5.74
CA VAL A 170 -11.04 -5.62 -4.62
C VAL A 170 -12.06 -5.92 -3.53
N ASN A 171 -12.23 -7.19 -3.17
CA ASN A 171 -13.20 -7.63 -2.17
C ASN A 171 -12.68 -7.43 -0.75
N SER A 172 -13.59 -7.34 0.22
CA SER A 172 -13.28 -7.07 1.63
C SER A 172 -12.41 -8.13 2.30
N ASP A 173 -12.43 -9.35 1.77
CA ASP A 173 -11.60 -10.48 2.18
C ASP A 173 -10.19 -10.49 1.54
N GLY A 174 -9.92 -9.56 0.62
CA GLY A 174 -8.65 -9.48 -0.11
C GLY A 174 -8.60 -10.23 -1.44
N THR A 175 -9.68 -10.89 -1.84
CA THR A 175 -9.81 -11.49 -3.17
C THR A 175 -10.13 -10.42 -4.23
N TYR A 176 -10.03 -10.79 -5.49
CA TYR A 176 -10.24 -9.90 -6.63
C TYR A 176 -11.34 -10.41 -7.53
N ASP A 177 -12.26 -9.54 -7.90
CA ASP A 177 -13.11 -9.78 -9.06
C ASP A 177 -12.37 -9.27 -10.30
N VAL A 178 -12.37 -10.05 -11.39
CA VAL A 178 -11.62 -9.74 -12.60
C VAL A 178 -12.46 -9.91 -13.85
N ASP A 179 -12.32 -8.94 -14.77
CA ASP A 179 -12.87 -8.97 -16.12
C ASP A 179 -11.76 -9.40 -17.08
N PHE A 180 -11.91 -10.53 -17.76
CA PHE A 180 -10.97 -11.01 -18.77
C PHE A 180 -11.18 -10.30 -20.10
N ASP A 181 -10.13 -10.24 -20.91
CA ASP A 181 -10.16 -9.54 -22.21
C ASP A 181 -11.13 -10.15 -23.22
N ASP A 182 -11.42 -11.44 -23.08
CA ASP A 182 -12.36 -12.18 -23.93
C ASP A 182 -13.82 -11.99 -23.51
N GLY A 183 -14.07 -11.20 -22.45
CA GLY A 183 -15.40 -10.91 -21.93
C GLY A 183 -15.82 -11.79 -20.76
N ASP A 184 -15.01 -12.78 -20.37
CA ASP A 184 -15.31 -13.62 -19.21
C ASP A 184 -15.11 -12.87 -17.88
N PHE A 185 -15.80 -13.32 -16.83
CA PHE A 185 -15.72 -12.76 -15.49
C PHE A 185 -15.38 -13.85 -14.46
N ARG A 186 -14.47 -13.53 -13.52
CA ARG A 186 -14.22 -14.36 -12.34
C ARG A 186 -14.37 -13.53 -11.07
N SER A 187 -15.27 -13.97 -10.19
CA SER A 187 -15.37 -13.44 -8.84
C SER A 187 -14.37 -14.09 -7.89
N SER A 188 -13.97 -13.33 -6.88
CA SER A 188 -13.24 -13.81 -5.70
C SER A 188 -11.98 -14.62 -6.00
N ALA A 189 -11.22 -14.21 -7.02
CA ALA A 189 -9.92 -14.78 -7.33
C ALA A 189 -8.92 -14.48 -6.20
N ASP A 190 -8.24 -15.51 -5.72
CA ASP A 190 -7.21 -15.38 -4.68
C ASP A 190 -6.02 -14.53 -5.19
N LYS A 191 -5.32 -13.84 -4.29
CA LYS A 191 -4.15 -13.03 -4.66
C LYS A 191 -3.05 -13.87 -5.34
N SER A 192 -2.92 -15.15 -4.99
CA SER A 192 -1.99 -16.11 -5.60
C SER A 192 -2.35 -16.45 -7.06
N ASP A 193 -3.60 -16.20 -7.45
CA ASP A 193 -4.12 -16.35 -8.81
C ASP A 193 -4.08 -15.05 -9.62
N ILE A 194 -3.49 -13.97 -9.09
CA ILE A 194 -3.35 -12.67 -9.78
C ILE A 194 -1.89 -12.22 -9.81
N LYS A 195 -1.36 -11.96 -11.01
CA LYS A 195 0.01 -11.47 -11.24
C LYS A 195 0.03 -10.14 -11.98
N PHE A 196 0.96 -9.27 -11.61
CA PHE A 196 1.18 -8.00 -12.31
C PHE A 196 1.70 -8.28 -13.72
N THR A 197 1.17 -7.58 -14.72
CA THR A 197 1.75 -7.54 -16.06
C THR A 197 2.30 -6.15 -16.32
N TRP A 198 3.56 -6.07 -16.75
CA TRP A 198 4.02 -4.85 -17.41
C TRP A 198 3.34 -4.80 -18.79
N ILE A 199 2.85 -3.62 -19.16
CA ILE A 199 2.37 -3.33 -20.51
C ILE A 199 3.61 -3.20 -21.41
#